data_AF-A0A5C5W4I3-F1
#
_entry.id   AF-A0A5C5W4I3-F1
#
_cell.length_a   1.000
_cell.length_b   1.000
_cell.length_c   1.000
_cell.angle_alpha   90.00
_cell.angle_beta   90.00
_cell.angle_gamma   90.00
#
_symmetry.space_group_name_H-M   'P 1'
#
loop_
_entity.id
_entity.type
_entity.pdbx_description
1 polymer ?
#
loop_
_entity_poly.entity_id
_entity_poly.type
_entity_poly.pdbx_seq_one_letter_code
_entity_poly.pdbx_strand_id
1 'polypeptide(L)'
;MVSRMSAISAWKALNARNTITVVVCAISCACEPQRSYDGGAARPTKEQLIVDLPFRDSEVTIPVFAIYRQPDGLDTGRARDVDVAIAIYSNGQIVYSNKPIEGGPPYGVTNVGEENVAHFVATLDKQGAFSNPVFRASHFGPDSVVTTIACRVDDRGFAMRSWHEYIEADSRLVATDRGAEPLRERSRAIVLGTAKPEYQEFRRMWELVRSAATDLLTQREPGTSRFQFKLVRRSLDKK
;
A
#
# COMPACT_ATOMS: atom_id res chain seq x y z
N MET A 1 35.60 26.23 -38.97
CA MET A 1 35.17 25.09 -39.81
C MET A 1 34.86 23.93 -38.85
N VAL A 2 33.57 23.58 -38.75
CA VAL A 2 32.92 22.30 -38.37
C VAL A 2 33.81 21.30 -37.58
N SER A 3 33.44 20.82 -36.39
CA SER A 3 32.33 19.88 -36.27
C SER A 3 31.78 19.73 -34.85
N ARG A 4 30.44 19.87 -34.75
CA ARG A 4 29.61 19.41 -33.65
C ARG A 4 29.59 17.88 -33.65
N MET A 5 30.09 17.24 -32.59
CA MET A 5 29.73 15.85 -32.28
C MET A 5 28.83 15.82 -31.04
N SER A 6 27.53 15.94 -31.34
CA SER A 6 26.43 15.10 -30.85
C SER A 6 26.49 14.57 -29.40
N ALA A 7 25.67 15.18 -28.54
CA ALA A 7 25.29 14.71 -27.21
C ALA A 7 24.46 13.41 -27.19
N ILE A 8 24.38 12.67 -28.31
CA ILE A 8 23.56 11.45 -28.45
C ILE A 8 24.38 10.19 -28.10
N SER A 9 25.71 10.26 -28.09
CA SER A 9 26.57 9.09 -27.85
C SER A 9 26.75 8.71 -26.38
N ALA A 10 26.48 9.63 -25.45
CA ALA A 10 26.51 9.35 -24.00
C ALA A 10 25.24 8.64 -23.50
N TRP A 11 24.20 8.52 -24.34
CA TRP A 11 22.90 7.96 -23.96
C TRP A 11 22.84 6.41 -24.03
N LYS A 12 23.81 5.75 -24.68
CA LYS A 12 23.78 4.29 -24.91
C LYS A 12 24.71 3.44 -24.01
N ALA A 13 25.53 4.05 -23.15
CA ALA A 13 26.49 3.31 -22.32
C ALA A 13 26.05 3.06 -20.86
N LEU A 14 24.85 3.48 -20.46
CA LEU A 14 24.36 3.45 -19.07
C LEU A 14 23.21 2.46 -18.85
N ASN A 15 23.19 1.36 -19.61
CA ASN A 15 22.13 0.34 -19.55
C ASN A 15 22.55 -0.99 -18.91
N ALA A 16 23.64 -1.01 -18.14
CA ALA A 16 24.08 -2.21 -17.44
C ALA A 16 23.76 -2.13 -15.93
N ARG A 17 22.62 -2.73 -15.56
CA ARG A 17 22.23 -3.15 -14.20
C ARG A 17 21.72 -2.06 -13.24
N ASN A 18 20.61 -1.42 -13.61
CA ASN A 18 19.77 -0.66 -12.67
C ASN A 18 18.91 -1.62 -11.83
N THR A 19 19.50 -2.31 -10.84
CA THR A 19 18.72 -3.03 -9.82
C THR A 19 18.43 -2.09 -8.67
N ILE A 20 17.30 -1.42 -8.74
CA ILE A 20 16.75 -0.55 -7.70
C ILE A 20 16.05 -1.45 -6.67
N THR A 21 16.58 -1.41 -5.45
CA THR A 21 16.25 -2.21 -4.26
C THR A 21 15.02 -1.63 -3.59
N VAL A 22 13.87 -2.29 -3.69
CA VAL A 22 12.69 -1.88 -2.92
C VAL A 22 12.72 -2.49 -1.51
N VAL A 23 12.46 -1.72 -0.45
CA VAL A 23 12.24 -2.19 0.93
C VAL A 23 10.89 -1.60 1.35
N VAL A 24 10.02 -2.30 2.10
CA VAL A 24 8.68 -1.78 2.43
C VAL A 24 8.36 -1.76 3.93
N CYS A 25 8.27 -0.60 4.59
CA CYS A 25 7.60 -0.40 5.88
C CYS A 25 6.16 -0.84 5.81
N ALA A 26 5.78 -1.78 6.68
CA ALA A 26 4.46 -1.72 7.25
C ALA A 26 4.41 -0.49 8.17
N ILE A 27 3.45 0.41 7.95
CA ILE A 27 3.08 1.39 8.96
C ILE A 27 2.39 0.61 10.07
N SER A 28 3.16 0.17 11.07
CA SER A 28 2.60 -0.38 12.30
C SER A 28 2.09 0.77 13.15
N CYS A 29 0.79 1.05 13.05
CA CYS A 29 0.10 1.74 14.14
C CYS A 29 -0.09 0.69 15.25
N ALA A 30 0.72 0.75 16.30
CA ALA A 30 0.52 -0.08 17.47
C ALA A 30 -0.81 0.33 18.15
N CYS A 31 -1.91 -0.34 17.80
CA CYS A 31 -3.21 -0.18 18.44
C CYS A 31 -4.01 -1.49 18.31
N GLU A 32 -3.73 -2.45 19.17
CA GLU A 32 -4.74 -3.11 20.04
C GLU A 32 -4.02 -4.07 21.02
N PRO A 33 -4.46 -4.15 22.29
CA PRO A 33 -4.06 -5.25 23.16
C PRO A 33 -4.70 -6.52 22.60
N GLN A 34 -3.89 -7.49 22.20
CA GLN A 34 -4.37 -8.86 22.03
C GLN A 34 -5.14 -9.23 23.31
N ARG A 35 -6.39 -9.68 23.16
CA ARG A 35 -7.11 -10.36 24.25
C ARG A 35 -6.16 -11.42 24.81
N SER A 36 -5.85 -11.26 26.09
CA SER A 36 -4.94 -12.08 26.88
C SER A 36 -5.26 -13.56 26.73
N TYR A 37 -4.36 -14.30 26.07
CA TYR A 37 -4.03 -15.64 26.52
C TYR A 37 -2.90 -15.49 27.55
N ASP A 38 -3.19 -15.84 28.80
CA ASP A 38 -2.24 -15.77 29.90
C ASP A 38 -0.98 -16.58 29.62
N GLY A 39 0.18 -15.96 29.89
CA GLY A 39 1.43 -16.68 30.10
C GLY A 39 2.59 -16.20 29.23
N GLY A 40 3.35 -15.24 29.74
CA GLY A 40 4.71 -14.97 29.28
C GLY A 40 4.85 -13.70 28.46
N ALA A 41 5.06 -12.58 29.15
CA ALA A 41 5.36 -11.30 28.53
C ALA A 41 6.64 -11.37 27.67
N ALA A 42 6.49 -11.11 26.37
CA ALA A 42 7.54 -10.57 25.53
C ALA A 42 7.10 -9.16 25.11
N ARG A 43 7.94 -8.15 25.41
CA ARG A 43 7.73 -6.75 25.04
C ARG A 43 7.56 -6.64 23.51
N PRO A 44 6.63 -5.84 22.98
CA PRO A 44 6.64 -5.50 21.56
C PRO A 44 7.90 -4.67 21.29
N THR A 45 8.96 -5.31 20.78
CA THR A 45 10.03 -4.61 20.09
C THR A 45 9.41 -3.98 18.85
N LYS A 46 9.45 -2.64 18.75
CA LYS A 46 9.10 -1.91 17.53
C LYS A 46 10.03 -2.35 16.41
N GLU A 47 9.70 -3.43 15.72
CA GLU A 47 10.39 -3.81 14.50
C GLU A 47 9.85 -2.91 13.39
N GLN A 48 10.62 -1.87 13.08
CA GLN A 48 10.40 -0.99 11.95
C GLN A 48 10.82 -1.74 10.69
N LEU A 49 9.84 -2.12 9.90
CA LEU A 49 10.08 -2.47 8.51
C LEU A 49 10.29 -1.13 7.74
N ILE A 50 11.18 -1.02 6.76
CA ILE A 50 11.52 0.25 6.05
C ILE A 50 11.12 0.25 4.55
N VAL A 51 10.36 1.26 4.09
CA VAL A 51 10.03 1.82 2.73
C VAL A 51 11.09 2.29 1.74
N ASP A 52 12.26 1.68 1.52
CA ASP A 52 13.16 2.21 0.48
C ASP A 52 12.65 1.91 -0.94
N LEU A 53 12.14 2.90 -1.67
CA LEU A 53 12.05 2.86 -3.13
C LEU A 53 13.11 3.82 -3.70
N PRO A 54 14.22 3.34 -4.30
CA PRO A 54 15.33 4.22 -4.65
C PRO A 54 15.01 5.10 -5.86
N PHE A 55 15.26 6.40 -5.69
CA PHE A 55 16.03 7.12 -6.69
C PHE A 55 17.19 7.86 -6.01
N ARG A 56 18.41 7.64 -6.54
CA ARG A 56 19.69 8.34 -6.33
C ARG A 56 19.90 9.15 -5.02
N ASP A 57 20.85 8.68 -4.21
CA ASP A 57 21.72 9.48 -3.32
C ASP A 57 21.11 10.42 -2.26
N SER A 58 19.85 10.27 -1.85
CA SER A 58 19.28 11.13 -0.79
C SER A 58 18.31 10.37 0.14
N GLU A 59 18.09 10.93 1.32
CA GLU A 59 17.45 10.38 2.52
C GLU A 59 16.30 9.38 2.29
N VAL A 60 16.22 8.36 3.15
CA VAL A 60 15.13 7.37 3.19
C VAL A 60 13.80 8.09 3.45
N THR A 61 13.05 8.40 2.40
CA THR A 61 11.70 8.97 2.51
C THR A 61 10.68 7.85 2.62
N ILE A 62 9.92 7.81 3.71
CA ILE A 62 8.81 6.87 3.91
C ILE A 62 7.59 7.40 3.13
N PRO A 63 6.85 6.56 2.38
CA PRO A 63 5.64 7.01 1.72
C PRO A 63 4.60 7.45 2.75
N VAL A 64 3.90 8.55 2.45
CA VAL A 64 2.79 9.03 3.29
C VAL A 64 1.55 8.16 3.15
N PHE A 65 1.45 7.41 2.05
CA PHE A 65 0.33 6.49 1.79
C PHE A 65 0.79 5.29 0.98
N ALA A 66 0.25 4.11 1.29
CA ALA A 66 0.54 2.89 0.55
C ALA A 66 -0.66 1.94 0.51
N ILE A 67 -0.80 1.26 -0.63
CA ILE A 67 -1.63 0.07 -0.82
C ILE A 67 -0.68 -1.07 -1.18
N TYR A 68 -0.69 -2.14 -0.41
CA TYR A 68 0.17 -3.29 -0.66
C TYR A 68 -0.47 -4.58 -0.20
N ARG A 69 -0.04 -5.68 -0.82
CA ARG A 69 -0.48 -7.02 -0.50
C ARG A 69 0.55 -7.72 0.38
N GLN A 70 0.05 -8.36 1.44
CA GLN A 70 0.81 -9.21 2.34
C GLN A 70 0.39 -10.67 2.14
N PRO A 71 1.35 -11.59 1.98
CA PRO A 71 1.05 -13.00 1.74
C PRO A 71 0.46 -13.71 2.97
N ASP A 72 0.68 -13.19 4.18
CA ASP A 72 0.12 -13.69 5.42
C ASP A 72 -0.46 -12.54 6.28
N GLY A 73 -1.69 -12.70 6.76
CA GLY A 73 -2.33 -11.78 7.71
C GLY A 73 -1.80 -11.91 9.15
N LEU A 74 -1.00 -12.95 9.43
CA LEU A 74 -0.26 -13.09 10.67
C LEU A 74 1.00 -12.25 10.53
N ASP A 75 1.07 -11.13 11.24
CA ASP A 75 2.23 -10.22 11.33
C ASP A 75 3.40 -10.94 12.02
N THR A 76 3.95 -11.99 11.39
CA THR A 76 4.88 -12.95 12.00
C THR A 76 6.29 -12.37 12.24
N GLY A 77 6.48 -11.05 12.11
CA GLY A 77 7.77 -10.38 12.20
C GLY A 77 8.77 -10.78 11.09
N ARG A 78 8.40 -11.74 10.24
CA ARG A 78 9.17 -12.10 9.06
C ARG A 78 8.78 -11.12 7.97
N ALA A 79 9.64 -10.14 7.75
CA ALA A 79 9.65 -9.29 6.57
C ALA A 79 9.60 -10.14 5.29
N ARG A 80 8.39 -10.52 4.87
CA ARG A 80 8.12 -11.18 3.61
C ARG A 80 7.98 -10.13 2.53
N ASP A 81 8.29 -10.53 1.30
CA ASP A 81 8.11 -9.71 0.11
C ASP A 81 6.65 -9.24 0.06
N VAL A 82 6.43 -7.93 0.20
CA VAL A 82 5.11 -7.35 0.00
C VAL A 82 5.02 -6.81 -1.42
N ASP A 83 3.89 -7.07 -2.04
CA ASP A 83 3.63 -6.63 -3.40
C ASP A 83 2.90 -5.29 -3.33
N VAL A 84 3.62 -4.20 -3.65
CA VAL A 84 3.05 -2.85 -3.61
C VAL A 84 2.10 -2.66 -4.79
N ALA A 85 0.89 -2.18 -4.55
CA ALA A 85 -0.02 -1.75 -5.59
C ALA A 85 0.16 -0.25 -5.88
N ILE A 86 0.21 0.58 -4.84
CA ILE A 86 0.42 2.04 -4.91
C ILE A 86 1.26 2.48 -3.71
N ALA A 87 2.23 3.36 -3.92
CA ALA A 87 2.93 4.10 -2.86
C ALA A 87 3.03 5.57 -3.26
N ILE A 88 2.61 6.46 -2.37
CA ILE A 88 2.57 7.92 -2.56
C ILE A 88 3.53 8.56 -1.56
N TYR A 89 4.39 9.44 -2.05
CA TYR A 89 5.40 10.16 -1.29
C TYR A 89 5.00 11.62 -1.10
N SER A 90 5.44 12.24 0.00
CA SER A 90 5.13 13.64 0.30
C SER A 90 5.63 14.61 -0.78
N ASN A 91 6.69 14.25 -1.50
CA ASN A 91 7.27 15.03 -2.60
C ASN A 91 6.48 14.94 -3.94
N GLY A 92 5.26 14.40 -3.93
CA GLY A 92 4.44 14.25 -5.13
C GLY A 92 4.70 12.98 -5.94
N GLN A 93 5.74 12.21 -5.63
CA GLN A 93 6.05 10.99 -6.38
C GLN A 93 5.05 9.87 -6.05
N ILE A 94 4.64 9.11 -7.08
CA ILE A 94 3.83 7.90 -6.94
C ILE A 94 4.52 6.74 -7.64
N VAL A 95 4.67 5.63 -6.93
CA VAL A 95 5.10 4.34 -7.48
C VAL A 95 3.89 3.42 -7.49
N TYR A 96 3.63 2.75 -8.61
CA TYR A 96 2.41 1.95 -8.77
C TYR A 96 2.66 0.69 -9.58
N SER A 97 1.89 -0.36 -9.32
CA SER A 97 1.85 -1.58 -10.11
C SER A 97 0.76 -1.50 -11.18
N ASN A 98 0.94 -2.22 -12.30
CA ASN A 98 -0.15 -2.47 -13.26
C ASN A 98 -1.10 -3.59 -12.80
N LYS A 99 -0.83 -4.22 -11.66
CA LYS A 99 -1.68 -5.22 -11.02
C LYS A 99 -2.33 -4.56 -9.79
N PRO A 100 -3.51 -3.95 -9.91
CA PRO A 100 -4.06 -3.12 -8.84
C PRO A 100 -4.36 -3.94 -7.58
N ILE A 101 -4.80 -5.20 -7.70
CA ILE A 101 -5.15 -6.05 -6.56
C ILE A 101 -3.90 -6.75 -6.01
N GLU A 102 -3.14 -7.40 -6.88
CA GLU A 102 -2.00 -8.23 -6.46
C GLU A 102 -0.79 -7.38 -6.07
N GLY A 103 -0.64 -6.20 -6.66
CA GLY A 103 0.58 -5.41 -6.58
C GLY A 103 1.76 -6.07 -7.31
N GLY A 104 2.97 -5.61 -6.99
CA GLY A 104 4.19 -6.23 -7.46
C GLY A 104 4.65 -5.71 -8.83
N PRO A 105 5.82 -6.17 -9.33
CA PRO A 105 6.37 -5.70 -10.59
C PRO A 105 5.56 -6.14 -11.83
N PRO A 106 5.71 -5.44 -12.97
CA PRO A 106 6.54 -4.23 -13.16
C PRO A 106 5.88 -2.97 -12.58
N TYR A 107 6.71 -2.03 -12.11
CA TYR A 107 6.26 -0.79 -11.52
C TYR A 107 6.35 0.38 -12.50
N GLY A 108 5.37 1.26 -12.45
CA GLY A 108 5.41 2.60 -13.01
C GLY A 108 5.77 3.63 -11.95
N VAL A 109 6.33 4.74 -12.40
CA VAL A 109 6.57 5.92 -11.56
C VAL A 109 5.95 7.13 -12.24
N THR A 110 5.29 7.97 -11.46
CA THR A 110 4.79 9.27 -11.90
C THR A 110 4.98 10.31 -10.80
N ASN A 111 4.74 11.56 -11.12
CA ASN A 111 4.76 12.66 -10.16
C ASN A 111 3.50 13.49 -10.38
N VAL A 112 2.79 13.77 -9.29
CA VAL A 112 1.55 14.55 -9.28
C VAL A 112 1.72 15.92 -8.62
N GLY A 113 2.90 16.26 -8.12
CA GLY A 113 3.15 17.49 -7.36
C GLY A 113 2.82 17.35 -5.87
N GLU A 114 3.55 18.09 -5.05
CA GLU A 114 3.39 18.09 -3.59
C GLU A 114 2.03 18.61 -3.17
N GLU A 115 1.50 19.61 -3.89
CA GLU A 115 0.18 20.19 -3.60
C GLU A 115 -0.96 19.17 -3.72
N ASN A 116 -0.88 18.27 -4.71
CA ASN A 116 -1.91 17.27 -4.93
C ASN A 116 -1.86 16.16 -3.87
N VAL A 117 -0.66 15.80 -3.39
CA VAL A 117 -0.50 14.88 -2.25
C VAL A 117 -1.00 15.51 -0.96
N ALA A 118 -0.68 16.78 -0.71
CA ALA A 118 -1.19 17.52 0.45
C ALA A 118 -2.72 17.62 0.43
N HIS A 119 -3.32 17.92 -0.73
CA HIS A 119 -4.77 17.95 -0.89
C HIS A 119 -5.41 16.57 -0.68
N PHE A 120 -4.79 15.50 -1.20
CA PHE A 120 -5.21 14.12 -0.96
C PHE A 120 -5.24 13.77 0.53
N VAL A 121 -4.15 14.05 1.26
CA VAL A 121 -4.06 13.84 2.71
C VAL A 121 -5.11 14.65 3.46
N ALA A 122 -5.28 15.93 3.12
CA ALA A 122 -6.27 16.80 3.76
C ALA A 122 -7.71 16.29 3.53
N THR A 123 -7.98 15.71 2.37
CA THR A 123 -9.27 15.08 2.06
C THR A 123 -9.53 13.86 2.95
N LEU A 124 -8.51 13.00 3.14
CA LEU A 124 -8.61 11.86 4.07
C LEU A 124 -8.83 12.33 5.52
N ASP A 125 -8.11 13.37 5.95
CA ASP A 125 -8.26 13.94 7.29
C ASP A 125 -9.66 14.50 7.52
N LYS A 126 -10.20 15.25 6.55
CA LYS A 126 -11.56 15.81 6.59
C LYS A 126 -12.64 14.72 6.71
N GLN A 127 -12.38 13.53 6.21
CA GLN A 127 -13.27 12.37 6.32
C GLN A 127 -13.08 11.58 7.62
N GLY A 128 -12.18 12.04 8.50
CA GLY A 128 -11.89 11.42 9.78
C GLY A 128 -10.98 10.21 9.70
N ALA A 129 -10.20 10.03 8.62
CA ALA A 129 -9.37 8.85 8.45
C ALA A 129 -8.36 8.63 9.60
N PHE A 130 -7.88 9.71 10.21
CA PHE A 130 -6.93 9.65 11.31
C PHE A 130 -7.57 9.52 12.69
N SER A 131 -8.88 9.77 12.84
CA SER A 131 -9.57 9.75 14.15
C SER A 131 -10.60 8.63 14.26
N ASN A 132 -11.19 8.19 13.15
CA ASN A 132 -12.22 7.16 13.13
C ASN A 132 -11.61 5.75 13.31
N PRO A 133 -12.08 4.94 14.28
CA PRO A 133 -11.56 3.60 14.53
C PRO A 133 -11.76 2.63 13.36
N VAL A 134 -12.74 2.86 12.48
CA VAL A 134 -12.98 2.01 11.29
C VAL A 134 -11.75 1.95 10.37
N PHE A 135 -10.94 3.01 10.30
CA PHE A 135 -9.71 3.05 9.50
C PHE A 135 -8.55 2.22 10.08
N ARG A 136 -8.75 1.65 11.27
CA ARG A 136 -7.80 0.73 11.92
C ARG A 136 -8.34 -0.69 11.99
N ALA A 137 -9.54 -0.92 11.46
CA ALA A 137 -10.17 -2.23 11.47
C ALA A 137 -9.46 -3.21 10.52
N SER A 138 -9.46 -4.46 10.94
CA SER A 138 -8.89 -5.59 10.21
C SER A 138 -9.98 -6.64 9.96
N HIS A 139 -10.22 -6.98 8.69
CA HIS A 139 -11.22 -7.96 8.28
C HIS A 139 -10.59 -9.02 7.37
N PHE A 140 -9.97 -10.02 7.98
CA PHE A 140 -9.36 -11.18 7.33
C PHE A 140 -9.33 -12.37 8.29
N GLY A 141 -9.25 -13.59 7.75
CA GLY A 141 -9.04 -14.81 8.53
C GLY A 141 -7.56 -15.12 8.79
N PRO A 142 -7.25 -16.09 9.67
CA PRO A 142 -5.89 -16.59 9.83
C PRO A 142 -5.31 -17.06 8.49
N ASP A 143 -3.99 -16.94 8.34
CA ASP A 143 -3.21 -17.41 7.17
C ASP A 143 -3.71 -16.91 5.81
N SER A 144 -4.47 -15.81 5.81
CA SER A 144 -5.04 -15.24 4.59
C SER A 144 -4.08 -14.25 3.94
N VAL A 145 -4.16 -14.16 2.63
CA VAL A 145 -3.60 -13.04 1.86
C VAL A 145 -4.41 -11.79 2.17
N VAL A 146 -3.73 -10.69 2.47
CA VAL A 146 -4.36 -9.45 2.94
C VAL A 146 -3.87 -8.28 2.09
N THR A 147 -4.79 -7.45 1.60
CA THR A 147 -4.45 -6.09 1.20
C THR A 147 -4.40 -5.21 2.44
N THR A 148 -3.42 -4.32 2.48
CA THR A 148 -3.31 -3.26 3.49
C THR A 148 -3.34 -1.91 2.79
N ILE A 149 -4.21 -1.01 3.27
CA ILE A 149 -4.21 0.42 2.94
C ILE A 149 -3.72 1.15 4.17
N ALA A 150 -2.61 1.86 4.06
CA ALA A 150 -2.02 2.57 5.18
C ALA A 150 -1.67 4.01 4.81
N CYS A 151 -1.82 4.91 5.77
CA CYS A 151 -1.42 6.31 5.65
C CYS A 151 -0.72 6.75 6.93
N ARG A 152 0.33 7.55 6.78
CA ARG A 152 1.05 8.16 7.89
C ARG A 152 1.49 9.56 7.51
N VAL A 153 1.15 10.52 8.37
CA VAL A 153 1.59 11.92 8.27
C VAL A 153 1.98 12.34 9.67
N ASP A 154 3.25 12.69 9.85
CA ASP A 154 3.86 13.00 11.15
C ASP A 154 3.68 11.86 12.17
N ASP A 155 2.96 12.14 13.26
CA ASP A 155 2.63 11.21 14.34
C ASP A 155 1.26 10.53 14.16
N ARG A 156 0.46 10.96 13.18
CA ARG A 156 -0.86 10.42 12.88
C ARG A 156 -0.78 9.34 11.80
N GLY A 157 -1.62 8.33 11.94
CA GLY A 157 -1.71 7.29 10.92
C GLY A 157 -2.87 6.34 11.12
N PHE A 158 -3.17 5.60 10.07
CA PHE A 158 -4.15 4.52 10.06
C PHE A 158 -3.65 3.37 9.17
N ALA A 159 -4.22 2.18 9.38
CA ALA A 159 -3.98 1.01 8.55
C ALA A 159 -5.25 0.15 8.51
N MET A 160 -5.87 0.08 7.35
CA MET A 160 -6.99 -0.81 7.08
C MET A 160 -6.43 -2.10 6.47
N ARG A 161 -6.95 -3.25 6.89
CA ARG A 161 -6.50 -4.55 6.39
C ARG A 161 -7.67 -5.43 6.01
N SER A 162 -7.65 -6.01 4.82
CA SER A 162 -8.69 -6.96 4.43
C SER A 162 -8.29 -7.93 3.32
N TRP A 163 -8.87 -9.12 3.36
CA TRP A 163 -8.80 -10.12 2.30
C TRP A 163 -9.82 -9.96 1.18
N HIS A 164 -10.76 -9.00 1.27
CA HIS A 164 -11.95 -9.02 0.42
C HIS A 164 -11.64 -8.82 -1.05
N GLU A 165 -10.67 -7.97 -1.40
CA GLU A 165 -10.28 -7.75 -2.80
C GLU A 165 -9.74 -9.03 -3.45
N TYR A 166 -9.04 -9.85 -2.67
CA TYR A 166 -8.53 -11.14 -3.14
C TYR A 166 -9.65 -12.16 -3.30
N ILE A 167 -10.55 -12.27 -2.32
CA ILE A 167 -11.71 -13.17 -2.38
C ILE A 167 -12.63 -12.79 -3.55
N GLU A 168 -12.86 -11.50 -3.76
CA GLU A 168 -13.79 -10.97 -4.76
C GLU A 168 -13.19 -10.86 -6.16
N ALA A 169 -11.91 -11.22 -6.33
CA ALA A 169 -11.34 -11.48 -7.65
C ALA A 169 -12.10 -12.65 -8.36
N ASP A 170 -12.65 -13.60 -7.59
CA ASP A 170 -13.71 -14.49 -8.11
C ASP A 170 -15.05 -13.74 -8.10
N SER A 171 -15.56 -13.45 -9.29
CA SER A 171 -16.80 -12.70 -9.48
C SER A 171 -18.03 -13.37 -8.87
N ARG A 172 -17.96 -14.66 -8.52
CA ARG A 172 -19.04 -15.46 -7.90
C ARG A 172 -19.07 -15.33 -6.38
N LEU A 173 -18.03 -14.74 -5.77
CA LEU A 173 -17.88 -14.61 -4.32
C LEU A 173 -17.99 -13.14 -3.87
N VAL A 174 -18.38 -12.98 -2.61
CA VAL A 174 -18.36 -11.72 -1.87
C VAL A 174 -17.82 -11.97 -0.47
N ALA A 175 -16.94 -11.11 0.01
CA ALA A 175 -16.50 -11.16 1.39
C ALA A 175 -17.46 -10.35 2.26
N THR A 176 -17.87 -10.95 3.38
CA THR A 176 -18.74 -10.35 4.40
C THR A 176 -18.02 -10.33 5.75
N ASP A 177 -18.70 -9.84 6.80
CA ASP A 177 -18.21 -9.92 8.18
C ASP A 177 -18.07 -11.37 8.69
N ARG A 178 -18.58 -12.35 7.94
CA ARG A 178 -18.61 -13.77 8.30
C ARG A 178 -17.67 -14.64 7.46
N GLY A 179 -16.99 -14.05 6.47
CA GLY A 179 -16.11 -14.79 5.55
C GLY A 179 -16.50 -14.60 4.09
N ALA A 180 -16.09 -15.56 3.26
CA ALA A 180 -16.47 -15.58 1.85
C ALA A 180 -17.84 -16.24 1.67
N GLU A 181 -18.75 -15.58 0.95
CA GLU A 181 -20.08 -16.08 0.63
C GLU A 181 -20.29 -16.15 -0.89
N PRO A 182 -20.97 -17.19 -1.40
CA PRO A 182 -21.35 -17.25 -2.81
C PRO A 182 -22.53 -16.32 -3.09
N LEU A 183 -22.49 -15.63 -4.23
CA LEU A 183 -23.55 -14.72 -4.64
C LEU A 183 -24.86 -15.47 -4.97
N ARG A 184 -24.80 -16.64 -5.62
CA ARG A 184 -25.97 -17.45 -6.01
C ARG A 184 -27.07 -16.59 -6.65
N GLU A 185 -26.73 -15.90 -7.74
CA GLU A 185 -27.63 -14.99 -8.50
C GLU A 185 -28.04 -13.69 -7.78
N ARG A 186 -27.71 -13.53 -6.49
CA ARG A 186 -27.88 -12.25 -5.78
C ARG A 186 -26.83 -11.25 -6.22
N SER A 187 -27.15 -9.96 -6.16
CA SER A 187 -26.16 -8.91 -6.34
C SER A 187 -25.25 -8.78 -5.12
N ARG A 188 -24.02 -8.31 -5.34
CA ARG A 188 -23.04 -8.03 -4.28
C ARG A 188 -23.59 -7.03 -3.25
N ALA A 189 -24.34 -6.03 -3.71
CA ALA A 189 -25.01 -5.04 -2.86
C ALA A 189 -26.07 -5.67 -1.93
N ILE A 190 -26.87 -6.63 -2.43
CA ILE A 190 -27.85 -7.35 -1.61
C ILE A 190 -27.15 -8.12 -0.48
N VAL A 191 -26.07 -8.83 -0.79
CA VAL A 191 -25.35 -9.63 0.22
C VAL A 191 -24.68 -8.72 1.26
N LEU A 192 -23.97 -7.68 0.81
CA LEU A 192 -23.33 -6.71 1.70
C LEU A 192 -24.33 -5.94 2.57
N GLY A 193 -25.55 -5.68 2.08
CA GLY A 193 -26.62 -5.06 2.87
C GLY A 193 -27.08 -5.89 4.08
N THR A 194 -26.76 -7.18 4.11
CA THR A 194 -27.05 -8.07 5.27
C THR A 194 -25.88 -8.21 6.24
N ALA A 195 -24.71 -7.66 5.91
CA ALA A 195 -23.55 -7.65 6.79
C ALA A 195 -23.78 -6.72 7.98
N LYS A 196 -22.98 -6.86 9.04
CA LYS A 196 -23.04 -5.95 10.18
C LYS A 196 -22.79 -4.49 9.75
N PRO A 197 -23.48 -3.49 10.35
CA PRO A 197 -23.30 -2.08 10.00
C PRO A 197 -21.85 -1.61 10.02
N GLU A 198 -21.05 -2.09 10.97
CA GLU A 198 -19.62 -1.75 11.09
C GLU A 198 -18.81 -2.24 9.89
N TYR A 199 -19.13 -3.42 9.35
CA TYR A 199 -18.47 -3.94 8.16
C TYR A 199 -18.91 -3.20 6.90
N GLN A 200 -20.18 -2.82 6.81
CA GLN A 200 -20.67 -1.99 5.70
C GLN A 200 -19.94 -0.64 5.66
N GLU A 201 -19.78 -0.02 6.83
CA GLU A 201 -19.03 1.24 6.97
C GLU A 201 -17.55 1.04 6.64
N PHE A 202 -16.93 -0.05 7.10
CA PHE A 202 -15.57 -0.42 6.71
C PHE A 202 -15.42 -0.52 5.19
N ARG A 203 -16.34 -1.21 4.50
CA ARG A 203 -16.31 -1.35 3.04
C ARG A 203 -16.47 -0.02 2.32
N ARG A 204 -17.34 0.86 2.83
CA ARG A 204 -17.51 2.21 2.31
C ARG A 204 -16.24 3.04 2.43
N MET A 205 -15.59 3.02 3.60
CA MET A 205 -14.34 3.75 3.84
C MET A 205 -13.18 3.17 3.05
N TRP A 206 -13.10 1.85 2.94
CA TRP A 206 -12.11 1.18 2.10
C TRP A 206 -12.21 1.64 0.65
N GLU A 207 -13.40 1.55 0.05
CA GLU A 207 -13.63 1.92 -1.34
C GLU A 207 -13.29 3.40 -1.55
N LEU A 208 -13.75 4.27 -0.65
CA LEU A 208 -13.46 5.70 -0.73
C LEU A 208 -11.96 5.96 -0.82
N VAL A 209 -11.18 5.45 0.15
CA VAL A 209 -9.73 5.70 0.23
C VAL A 209 -9.03 5.14 -1.01
N ARG A 210 -9.47 3.96 -1.46
CA ARG A 210 -8.89 3.29 -2.62
C ARG A 210 -9.18 4.02 -3.93
N SER A 211 -10.42 4.49 -4.12
CA SER A 211 -10.78 5.34 -5.26
C SER A 211 -9.97 6.63 -5.23
N ALA A 212 -9.87 7.32 -4.08
CA ALA A 212 -9.12 8.57 -3.96
C ALA A 212 -7.64 8.41 -4.34
N ALA A 213 -6.99 7.31 -3.92
CA ALA A 213 -5.61 7.02 -4.32
C ALA A 213 -5.48 6.70 -5.82
N THR A 214 -6.47 6.02 -6.39
CA THR A 214 -6.52 5.70 -7.82
C THR A 214 -6.74 6.97 -8.65
N ASP A 215 -7.64 7.84 -8.23
CA ASP A 215 -7.94 9.11 -8.89
C ASP A 215 -6.70 10.00 -8.91
N LEU A 216 -5.98 10.11 -7.79
CA LEU A 216 -4.70 10.83 -7.73
C LEU A 216 -3.71 10.31 -8.76
N LEU A 217 -3.59 8.98 -8.91
CA LEU A 217 -2.74 8.36 -9.92
C LEU A 217 -3.18 8.68 -11.36
N THR A 218 -4.47 8.90 -11.61
CA THR A 218 -5.00 9.27 -12.94
C THR A 218 -4.78 10.73 -13.32
N GLN A 219 -4.57 11.62 -12.35
CA GLN A 219 -4.29 13.06 -12.57
C GLN A 219 -2.88 13.33 -13.14
N ARG A 220 -2.12 12.28 -13.47
CA ARG A 220 -0.75 12.38 -14.01
C ARG A 220 -0.67 13.10 -15.35
N GLU A 221 0.37 13.91 -15.51
CA GLU A 221 0.83 14.40 -16.82
C GLU A 221 1.29 13.21 -17.69
N PRO A 222 1.00 13.19 -19.01
CA PRO A 222 1.42 12.12 -19.92
C PRO A 222 2.95 12.11 -20.12
N GLY A 223 3.65 11.37 -19.26
CA GLY A 223 5.11 11.18 -19.31
C GLY A 223 5.55 9.96 -18.50
N THR A 224 5.08 8.77 -18.86
CA THR A 224 5.33 7.56 -18.05
C THR A 224 6.68 6.91 -18.39
N SER A 225 7.61 6.89 -17.44
CA SER A 225 8.77 6.01 -17.50
C SER A 225 8.44 4.67 -16.83
N ARG A 226 8.67 3.56 -17.54
CA ARG A 226 8.49 2.19 -17.00
C ARG A 226 9.83 1.64 -16.55
N PHE A 227 9.87 1.06 -15.36
CA PHE A 227 11.06 0.44 -14.83
C PHE A 227 10.76 -0.97 -14.33
N GLN A 228 11.72 -1.88 -14.50
CA GLN A 228 11.68 -3.17 -13.80
C GLN A 228 12.53 -3.03 -12.54
N PHE A 229 11.88 -3.04 -11.39
CA PHE A 229 12.55 -3.04 -10.09
C PHE A 229 12.47 -4.43 -9.47
N LYS A 230 13.47 -4.77 -8.67
CA LYS A 230 13.45 -5.96 -7.83
C LYS A 230 13.39 -5.49 -6.38
N LEU A 231 12.41 -5.99 -5.62
CA LEU A 231 12.39 -5.82 -4.18
C LEU A 231 13.67 -6.47 -3.61
N VAL A 232 14.48 -5.72 -2.87
CA VAL A 232 15.73 -6.24 -2.29
C VAL A 232 15.75 -5.84 -0.83
N ARG A 233 15.78 -6.84 0.05
CA ARG A 233 15.79 -6.63 1.49
C ARG A 233 17.11 -6.00 1.96
N ARG A 234 17.04 -4.96 2.79
CA ARG A 234 18.18 -4.52 3.62
C ARG A 234 17.90 -4.86 5.09
N SER A 235 18.83 -5.58 5.72
CA SER A 235 18.87 -5.73 7.17
C SER A 235 19.39 -4.42 7.75
N LEU A 236 18.64 -3.81 8.68
CA LEU A 236 19.22 -2.79 9.54
C LEU A 236 20.02 -3.53 10.62
N ASP A 237 21.34 -3.50 10.48
CA ASP A 237 22.20 -3.99 11.55
C ASP A 237 21.95 -3.13 12.79
N LYS A 238 21.56 -3.79 13.89
CA LYS A 238 21.39 -3.16 15.20
C LYS A 238 22.77 -2.63 15.63
N LYS A 239 22.95 -1.31 15.60
CA LYS A 239 24.03 -0.65 16.35
C LYS A 239 23.61 -0.44 17.80
#